data_AF-A0A1F3SBT0-F1
#
_entry.id   AF-A0A1F3SBT0-F1
#
_cell.length_a   1.000
_cell.length_b   1.000
_cell.length_c   1.000
_cell.angle_alpha   90.00
_cell.angle_beta   90.00
_cell.angle_gamma   90.00
#
_symmetry.space_group_name_H-M   'P 1'
#
loop_
_entity.id
_entity.type
_entity.pdbx_description
1 polymer ?
#
loop_
_entity_poly.entity_id
_entity_poly.type
_entity_poly.pdbx_seq_one_letter_code
_entity_poly.pdbx_strand_id
1 'polypeptide(L)'
;MRAQKMTPDLKVELIEVGHMMNKSGLPHEFIAAAVQTAFGFEGVYNLMKMWIDESDQKERDEIVADIQDLIDDCAQKEKVEGVYIRFDDLETIAKDVRGFKDNLRVAIDKNGGIKKLAELTGIPQPSLSRFFGSATMPRRTTLLKIARALNLSQIEIATEWSR
;
A
#
# COMPACT_ATOMS: atom_id res chain seq x y z
N MET A 1 2.44 -13.44 13.07
CA MET A 1 2.27 -14.63 12.20
C MET A 1 3.63 -15.29 12.03
N ARG A 2 3.72 -16.63 12.11
CA ARG A 2 4.97 -17.36 11.88
C ARG A 2 5.26 -17.39 10.37
N ALA A 3 6.43 -16.93 9.97
CA ALA A 3 6.94 -17.12 8.62
C ALA A 3 6.98 -18.63 8.31
N GLN A 4 6.13 -19.10 7.40
CA GLN A 4 6.24 -20.45 6.88
C GLN A 4 7.49 -20.49 5.99
N LYS A 5 8.42 -21.38 6.31
CA LYS A 5 9.71 -21.48 5.63
C LYS A 5 9.45 -21.95 4.18
N MET A 6 9.66 -21.08 3.19
CA MET A 6 9.49 -21.44 1.78
C MET A 6 10.26 -22.71 1.43
N THR A 7 9.58 -23.65 0.78
CA THR A 7 10.20 -24.90 0.28
C THR A 7 11.11 -24.59 -0.92
N PRO A 8 12.11 -25.45 -1.21
CA PRO A 8 12.98 -25.26 -2.38
C PRO A 8 12.20 -25.09 -3.70
N ASP A 9 11.13 -25.84 -3.89
CA ASP A 9 10.31 -25.80 -5.11
C ASP A 9 9.64 -24.42 -5.30
N LEU A 10 9.07 -23.87 -4.23
CA LEU A 10 8.49 -22.52 -4.25
C LEU A 10 9.52 -21.44 -4.55
N LYS A 11 10.80 -21.65 -4.18
CA LYS A 11 11.87 -20.70 -4.51
C LYS A 11 12.21 -20.71 -5.99
N VAL A 12 12.23 -21.89 -6.61
CA VAL A 12 12.47 -22.03 -8.06
C VAL A 12 11.34 -21.36 -8.82
N GLU A 13 10.10 -21.67 -8.44
CA GLU A 13 8.89 -21.07 -9.03
C GLU A 13 8.88 -19.54 -8.90
N LEU A 14 9.23 -19.00 -7.73
CA LEU A 14 9.33 -17.55 -7.53
C LEU A 14 10.39 -16.89 -8.44
N ILE A 15 11.53 -17.55 -8.64
CA ILE A 15 12.58 -17.06 -9.53
C ILE A 15 12.10 -17.07 -10.99
N GLU A 16 11.34 -18.09 -11.39
CA GLU A 16 10.73 -18.16 -12.73
C GLU A 16 9.73 -17.02 -12.95
N VAL A 17 8.87 -16.73 -11.96
CA VAL A 17 7.96 -15.59 -12.01
C VAL A 17 8.74 -14.27 -12.14
N GLY A 18 9.80 -14.08 -11.35
CA GLY A 18 10.67 -12.90 -11.48
C GLY A 18 11.32 -12.78 -12.87
N HIS A 19 11.69 -13.90 -13.49
CA HIS A 19 12.20 -13.91 -14.86
C HIS A 19 11.13 -13.52 -15.89
N MET A 20 9.88 -13.94 -15.69
CA MET A 20 8.75 -13.56 -16.55
C MET A 20 8.38 -12.08 -16.41
N MET A 21 8.45 -11.53 -15.19
CA MET A 21 8.34 -10.09 -14.93
C MET A 21 9.40 -9.30 -15.68
N ASN A 22 10.65 -9.78 -15.67
CA ASN A 22 11.74 -9.15 -16.41
C ASN A 22 11.49 -9.15 -17.92
N LYS A 23 11.05 -10.28 -18.48
CA LYS A 23 10.69 -10.38 -19.92
C LYS A 23 9.56 -9.42 -20.32
N SER A 24 8.73 -9.04 -19.38
CA SER A 24 7.63 -8.08 -19.59
C SER A 24 8.07 -6.63 -19.40
N GLY A 25 9.36 -6.37 -19.17
CA GLY A 25 9.93 -5.03 -19.11
C GLY A 25 9.90 -4.37 -17.73
N LEU A 26 9.58 -5.11 -16.65
CA LEU A 26 9.60 -4.55 -15.31
C LEU A 26 11.04 -4.28 -14.82
N PRO A 27 11.28 -3.23 -14.01
CA PRO A 27 12.62 -2.86 -13.56
C PRO A 27 13.29 -3.95 -12.72
N HIS A 28 14.58 -4.21 -12.96
CA HIS A 28 15.33 -5.22 -12.22
C HIS A 28 15.36 -4.98 -10.70
N GLU A 29 15.43 -3.71 -10.27
CA GLU A 29 15.43 -3.34 -8.85
C GLU A 29 14.11 -3.72 -8.17
N PHE A 30 12.98 -3.44 -8.82
CA PHE A 30 11.66 -3.85 -8.36
C PHE A 30 11.56 -5.38 -8.25
N ILE A 31 11.98 -6.10 -9.29
CA ILE A 31 11.91 -7.57 -9.32
C ILE A 31 12.77 -8.16 -8.20
N ALA A 32 13.98 -7.67 -8.01
CA ALA A 32 14.87 -8.13 -6.95
C ALA A 32 14.26 -7.89 -5.56
N ALA A 33 13.68 -6.71 -5.33
CA ALA A 33 13.00 -6.39 -4.08
C ALA A 33 11.74 -7.24 -3.86
N ALA A 34 10.93 -7.49 -4.90
CA ALA A 34 9.74 -8.33 -4.84
C ALA A 34 10.11 -9.78 -4.48
N VAL A 35 11.09 -10.35 -5.19
CA VAL A 35 11.58 -11.72 -4.93
C VAL A 35 12.15 -11.83 -3.52
N GLN A 36 12.98 -10.86 -3.10
CA GLN A 36 13.54 -10.86 -1.75
C GLN A 36 12.45 -10.78 -0.67
N THR A 37 11.44 -9.94 -0.88
CA THR A 37 10.33 -9.76 0.06
C THR A 37 9.44 -10.99 0.11
N ALA A 38 9.17 -11.62 -1.04
CA ALA A 38 8.39 -12.86 -1.14
C ALA A 38 9.01 -14.03 -0.37
N PHE A 39 10.35 -14.09 -0.23
CA PHE A 39 10.99 -15.10 0.63
C PHE A 39 10.61 -14.98 2.12
N GLY A 40 10.24 -13.78 2.57
CA GLY A 40 9.86 -13.51 3.96
C GLY A 40 8.36 -13.24 4.17
N PHE A 41 7.62 -12.96 3.09
CA PHE A 41 6.24 -12.50 3.16
C PHE A 41 5.38 -13.15 2.06
N GLU A 42 4.56 -14.12 2.45
CA GLU A 42 3.68 -14.88 1.54
C GLU A 42 2.74 -13.99 0.73
N GLY A 43 2.31 -12.85 1.28
CA GLY A 43 1.48 -11.89 0.56
C GLY A 43 2.13 -11.40 -0.74
N VAL A 44 3.43 -11.15 -0.74
CA VAL A 44 4.15 -10.73 -1.97
C VAL A 44 4.28 -11.89 -2.95
N TYR A 45 4.54 -13.11 -2.45
CA TYR A 45 4.55 -14.31 -3.29
C TYR A 45 3.22 -14.50 -4.01
N ASN A 46 2.10 -14.42 -3.29
CA ASN A 46 0.77 -14.58 -3.86
C ASN A 46 0.46 -13.53 -4.92
N LEU A 47 0.83 -12.26 -4.69
CA LEU A 47 0.65 -11.21 -5.69
C LEU A 47 1.51 -11.44 -6.94
N MET A 48 2.76 -11.91 -6.78
CA MET A 48 3.59 -12.26 -7.93
C MET A 48 2.99 -13.41 -8.75
N LYS A 49 2.34 -14.38 -8.09
CA LYS A 49 1.59 -15.46 -8.77
C LYS A 49 0.34 -14.94 -9.46
N MET A 50 -0.43 -14.07 -8.80
CA MET A 50 -1.57 -13.41 -9.43
C MET A 50 -1.17 -12.61 -10.68
N TRP A 51 -0.03 -11.92 -10.62
CA TRP A 51 0.48 -11.14 -11.74
C TRP A 51 0.78 -12.00 -12.99
N ILE A 52 1.30 -13.22 -12.82
CA ILE A 52 1.60 -14.09 -13.96
C ILE A 52 0.33 -14.70 -14.59
N ASP A 53 -0.67 -14.99 -13.76
CA ASP A 53 -1.94 -15.57 -14.19
C ASP A 53 -2.90 -14.52 -14.76
N GLU A 54 -2.72 -13.25 -14.41
CA GLU A 54 -3.51 -12.15 -14.94
C GLU A 54 -3.17 -11.88 -16.41
N SER A 55 -4.17 -11.59 -17.23
CA SER A 55 -4.03 -11.32 -18.66
C SER A 55 -4.31 -9.85 -19.01
N ASP A 56 -5.08 -9.15 -18.18
CA ASP A 56 -5.37 -7.74 -18.34
C ASP A 56 -4.20 -6.87 -17.87
N GLN A 57 -3.74 -5.97 -18.74
CA GLN A 57 -2.58 -5.14 -18.45
C GLN A 57 -2.84 -4.16 -17.30
N LYS A 58 -4.07 -3.64 -17.18
CA LYS A 58 -4.40 -2.67 -16.15
C LYS A 58 -4.44 -3.34 -14.77
N GLU A 59 -5.01 -4.54 -14.67
CA GLU A 59 -4.98 -5.34 -13.44
C GLU A 59 -3.54 -5.75 -13.09
N ARG A 60 -2.70 -6.09 -14.08
CA ARG A 60 -1.25 -6.32 -13.84
C ARG A 60 -0.56 -5.10 -13.25
N ASP A 61 -0.86 -3.91 -13.74
CA ASP A 61 -0.27 -2.67 -13.24
C ASP A 61 -0.73 -2.37 -11.81
N GLU A 62 -2.00 -2.65 -11.47
CA GLU A 62 -2.51 -2.55 -10.09
C GLU A 62 -1.81 -3.56 -9.16
N ILE A 63 -1.62 -4.81 -9.61
CA ILE A 63 -0.90 -5.83 -8.83
C ILE A 63 0.56 -5.41 -8.60
N VAL A 64 1.23 -4.79 -9.59
CA VAL A 64 2.59 -4.25 -9.43
C VAL A 64 2.61 -3.15 -8.36
N ALA A 65 1.62 -2.27 -8.35
CA ALA A 65 1.49 -1.24 -7.32
C ALA A 65 1.30 -1.85 -5.92
N ASP A 66 0.45 -2.88 -5.79
CA ASP A 66 0.22 -3.59 -4.53
C ASP A 66 1.49 -4.30 -4.02
N ILE A 67 2.29 -4.88 -4.94
CA ILE A 67 3.59 -5.47 -4.60
C ILE A 67 4.54 -4.40 -4.09
N GLN A 68 4.62 -3.24 -4.76
CA GLN A 68 5.49 -2.14 -4.33
C GLN A 68 5.11 -1.64 -2.93
N ASP A 69 3.82 -1.51 -2.65
CA ASP A 69 3.33 -1.10 -1.32
C ASP A 69 3.76 -2.09 -0.23
N LEU A 70 3.74 -3.40 -0.51
CA LEU A 70 4.19 -4.41 0.45
C LEU A 70 5.72 -4.44 0.63
N ILE A 71 6.48 -4.18 -0.43
CA ILE A 71 7.94 -4.02 -0.35
C ILE A 71 8.27 -2.83 0.57
N ASP A 72 7.62 -1.68 0.34
CA ASP A 72 7.80 -0.46 1.13
C ASP A 72 7.43 -0.67 2.61
N ASP A 73 6.39 -1.46 2.88
CA ASP A 73 5.98 -1.81 4.23
C ASP A 73 6.96 -2.77 4.91
N CYS A 74 7.51 -3.74 4.19
CA CYS A 74 8.53 -4.64 4.73
C CYS A 74 9.88 -3.97 4.94
N ALA A 75 10.19 -2.92 4.18
CA ALA A 75 11.41 -2.12 4.33
C ALA A 75 11.36 -1.16 5.54
N GLN A 76 10.19 -0.93 6.14
CA GLN A 76 10.06 -0.08 7.32
C GLN A 76 10.67 -0.74 8.56
N LYS A 77 11.60 0.00 9.20
CA LYS A 77 12.30 -0.45 10.42
C LYS A 77 11.50 -0.24 11.72
N GLU A 78 10.38 0.46 11.68
CA GLU A 78 9.54 0.71 12.86
C GLU A 78 8.64 -0.50 13.14
N LYS A 79 8.82 -1.16 14.29
CA LYS A 79 7.89 -2.19 14.77
C LYS A 79 6.55 -1.54 15.06
N VAL A 80 5.55 -1.84 14.25
CA VAL A 80 4.17 -1.44 14.51
C VAL A 80 3.51 -2.53 15.36
N GLU A 81 3.17 -2.22 16.61
CA GLU A 81 2.27 -3.06 17.40
C GLU A 81 0.91 -3.05 16.71
N GLY A 82 0.49 -4.20 16.20
CA GLY A 82 -0.83 -4.35 15.59
C GLY A 82 -1.90 -4.15 16.65
N VAL A 83 -2.61 -3.01 16.59
CA VAL A 83 -3.79 -2.75 17.42
C VAL A 83 -4.87 -3.76 17.03
N TYR A 84 -5.25 -4.63 17.97
CA TYR A 84 -6.30 -5.63 17.76
C TYR A 84 -7.66 -4.98 18.05
N ILE A 85 -8.47 -4.74 17.02
CA ILE A 85 -9.75 -4.01 17.12
C ILE A 85 -10.90 -5.01 17.24
N ARG A 86 -11.86 -4.74 18.14
CA ARG A 86 -13.08 -5.55 18.31
C ARG A 86 -14.09 -5.26 17.19
N PHE A 87 -14.85 -6.27 16.81
CA PHE A 87 -15.78 -6.19 15.67
C PHE A 87 -16.87 -5.11 15.85
N ASP A 88 -17.27 -4.82 17.08
CA ASP A 88 -18.29 -3.83 17.42
C ASP A 88 -17.81 -2.38 17.25
N ASP A 89 -16.50 -2.14 17.27
CA ASP A 89 -15.92 -0.81 17.08
C ASP A 89 -15.85 -0.42 15.59
N LEU A 90 -16.07 -1.37 14.67
CA LEU A 90 -15.88 -1.18 13.23
C LEU A 90 -16.85 -0.15 12.63
N GLU A 91 -18.10 -0.05 13.11
CA GLU A 91 -19.07 0.94 12.61
C GLU A 91 -18.76 2.36 13.06
N THR A 92 -18.37 2.51 14.32
CA THR A 92 -17.94 3.80 14.90
C THR A 92 -16.67 4.27 14.19
N ILE A 93 -15.69 3.38 14.04
CA ILE A 93 -14.47 3.64 13.27
C ILE A 93 -14.83 3.99 11.83
N ALA A 94 -15.72 3.27 11.15
CA ALA A 94 -16.09 3.59 9.76
C ALA A 94 -16.70 5.00 9.59
N LYS A 95 -17.43 5.50 10.61
CA LYS A 95 -17.90 6.89 10.64
C LYS A 95 -16.77 7.87 10.86
N ASP A 96 -15.89 7.59 11.82
CA ASP A 96 -14.77 8.48 12.13
C ASP A 96 -13.73 8.52 10.99
N VAL A 97 -13.56 7.42 10.27
CA VAL A 97 -12.71 7.29 9.08
C VAL A 97 -13.26 8.16 7.93
N ARG A 98 -14.58 8.15 7.71
CA ARG A 98 -15.19 9.05 6.72
C ARG A 98 -15.05 10.51 7.12
N GLY A 99 -15.34 10.84 8.38
CA GLY A 99 -15.16 12.20 8.90
C GLY A 99 -13.71 12.70 8.77
N PHE A 100 -12.74 11.85 9.09
CA PHE A 100 -11.33 12.14 8.87
C PHE A 100 -10.99 12.39 7.39
N LYS A 101 -11.46 11.51 6.49
CA LYS A 101 -11.23 11.66 5.04
C LYS A 101 -11.87 12.93 4.48
N ASP A 102 -13.06 13.28 4.93
CA ASP A 102 -13.75 14.49 4.50
C ASP A 102 -12.98 15.74 4.95
N ASN A 103 -12.49 15.77 6.19
CA ASN A 103 -11.64 16.86 6.68
C ASN A 103 -10.31 16.95 5.89
N LEU A 104 -9.68 15.82 5.60
CA LEU A 104 -8.47 15.77 4.78
C LEU A 104 -8.75 16.24 3.34
N ARG A 105 -9.91 15.88 2.78
CA ARG A 105 -10.37 16.30 1.45
C ARG A 105 -10.47 17.83 1.37
N VAL A 106 -11.04 18.46 2.41
CA VAL A 106 -11.13 19.92 2.53
C VAL A 106 -9.73 20.56 2.53
N ALA A 107 -8.78 19.99 3.28
CA ALA A 107 -7.40 20.48 3.29
C ALA A 107 -6.71 20.34 1.92
N ILE A 108 -6.98 19.25 1.21
CA ILE A 108 -6.43 18.98 -0.14
C ILE A 108 -7.02 19.94 -1.17
N ASP A 109 -8.33 20.17 -1.14
CA ASP A 109 -8.99 21.07 -2.08
C ASP A 109 -8.50 22.52 -1.90
N LYS A 110 -8.22 22.95 -0.66
CA LYS A 110 -7.55 24.23 -0.38
C LYS A 110 -6.13 24.33 -0.96
N ASN A 111 -5.46 23.20 -1.18
CA ASN A 111 -4.11 23.10 -1.72
C ASN A 111 -4.07 22.70 -3.22
N GLY A 112 -5.16 22.94 -3.96
CA GLY A 112 -5.21 22.70 -5.41
C GLY A 112 -5.77 21.33 -5.82
N GLY A 113 -6.35 20.59 -4.88
CA GLY A 113 -7.12 19.37 -5.15
C GLY A 113 -6.28 18.12 -5.38
N ILE A 114 -6.95 17.00 -5.67
CA ILE A 114 -6.30 15.67 -5.80
C ILE A 114 -5.22 15.65 -6.88
N LYS A 115 -5.43 16.34 -8.01
CA LYS A 115 -4.44 16.39 -9.08
C LYS A 115 -3.13 17.01 -8.58
N LYS A 116 -3.21 18.09 -7.79
CA LYS A 116 -2.03 18.73 -7.24
C LYS A 116 -1.35 17.87 -6.18
N LEU A 117 -2.14 17.19 -5.37
CA LEU A 117 -1.63 16.24 -4.38
C LEU A 117 -0.89 15.07 -5.04
N ALA A 118 -1.39 14.54 -6.15
CA ALA A 118 -0.75 13.47 -6.91
C ALA A 118 0.66 13.89 -7.37
N GLU A 119 0.80 15.10 -7.90
CA GLU A 119 2.09 15.69 -8.30
C GLU A 119 3.05 15.83 -7.11
N LEU A 120 2.57 16.28 -5.96
CA LEU A 120 3.41 16.55 -4.78
C LEU A 120 3.83 15.29 -4.03
N THR A 121 2.98 14.26 -4.03
CA THR A 121 3.21 13.01 -3.29
C THR A 121 3.84 11.92 -4.15
N GLY A 122 3.78 12.05 -5.49
CA GLY A 122 4.13 10.99 -6.43
C GLY A 122 3.13 9.83 -6.46
N ILE A 123 2.00 9.95 -5.75
CA ILE A 123 0.96 8.91 -5.72
C ILE A 123 0.05 9.09 -6.95
N PRO A 124 -0.26 8.03 -7.71
CA PRO A 124 -1.14 8.15 -8.86
C PRO A 124 -2.53 8.71 -8.49
N GLN A 125 -3.05 9.62 -9.32
CA GLN A 125 -4.37 10.22 -9.13
C GLN A 125 -5.52 9.19 -9.03
N PRO A 126 -5.53 8.07 -9.79
CA PRO A 126 -6.53 7.02 -9.61
C PRO A 126 -6.48 6.39 -8.21
N SER A 127 -5.28 6.13 -7.67
CA SER A 127 -5.09 5.58 -6.33
C SER A 127 -5.60 6.54 -5.26
N LEU A 128 -5.33 7.84 -5.39
CA LEU A 128 -5.88 8.86 -4.50
C LEU A 128 -7.41 8.96 -4.60
N SER A 129 -7.96 8.92 -5.80
CA SER A 129 -9.42 8.94 -6.01
C SER A 129 -10.12 7.73 -5.40
N ARG A 130 -9.56 6.53 -5.62
CA ARG A 130 -10.03 5.28 -5.01
C ARG A 130 -9.92 5.33 -3.49
N PHE A 131 -8.84 5.90 -2.97
CA PHE A 131 -8.63 6.13 -1.56
C PHE A 131 -9.73 7.00 -0.92
N PHE A 132 -10.06 8.16 -1.49
CA PHE A 132 -11.11 9.02 -0.94
C PHE A 132 -12.53 8.46 -1.14
N GLY A 133 -12.73 7.58 -2.13
CA GLY A 133 -14.01 6.93 -2.40
C GLY A 133 -14.29 5.69 -1.55
N SER A 134 -13.30 5.14 -0.84
CA SER A 134 -13.46 3.92 -0.04
C SER A 134 -13.80 4.20 1.43
N ALA A 135 -14.34 3.21 2.14
CA ALA A 135 -14.49 3.24 3.60
C ALA A 135 -13.24 2.77 4.37
N THR A 136 -12.10 2.55 3.69
CA THR A 136 -10.89 1.96 4.28
C THR A 136 -9.92 3.03 4.77
N MET A 137 -9.29 2.84 5.93
CA MET A 137 -8.22 3.74 6.36
C MET A 137 -7.01 3.70 5.41
N PRO A 138 -6.40 4.85 5.10
CA PRO A 138 -5.12 4.86 4.43
C PRO A 138 -4.04 4.28 5.34
N ARG A 139 -3.06 3.62 4.74
CA ARG A 139 -1.85 3.21 5.45
C ARG A 139 -1.15 4.45 6.01
N ARG A 140 -0.48 4.32 7.16
CA ARG A 140 0.22 5.43 7.83
C ARG A 140 1.24 6.10 6.90
N THR A 141 1.90 5.34 6.04
CA THR A 141 2.83 5.84 5.01
C THR A 141 2.18 6.82 4.05
N THR A 142 1.02 6.48 3.50
CA THR A 142 0.22 7.34 2.64
C THR A 142 -0.20 8.61 3.38
N LEU A 143 -0.62 8.48 4.64
CA LEU A 143 -0.91 9.64 5.48
C LEU A 143 0.30 10.54 5.69
N LEU A 144 1.48 9.98 5.96
CA LEU A 144 2.70 10.75 6.15
C LEU A 144 3.18 11.44 4.86
N LYS A 145 3.03 10.79 3.70
CA LYS A 145 3.32 11.40 2.39
C LYS A 145 2.39 12.60 2.14
N ILE A 146 1.09 12.43 2.38
CA ILE A 146 0.10 13.51 2.26
C ILE A 146 0.37 14.64 3.27
N ALA A 147 0.68 14.29 4.52
CA ALA A 147 1.00 15.25 5.59
C ALA A 147 2.18 16.14 5.21
N ARG A 148 3.26 15.55 4.71
CA ARG A 148 4.45 16.28 4.24
C ARG A 148 4.12 17.17 3.04
N ALA A 149 3.37 16.66 2.07
CA ALA A 149 2.98 17.42 0.88
C ALA A 149 2.09 18.63 1.21
N LEU A 150 1.27 18.53 2.24
CA LEU A 150 0.36 19.59 2.70
C LEU A 150 0.91 20.42 3.86
N ASN A 151 2.14 20.12 4.31
CA ASN A 151 2.78 20.72 5.49
C ASN A 151 1.90 20.67 6.77
N LEU A 152 1.16 19.58 6.94
CA LEU A 152 0.31 19.35 8.11
C LEU A 152 1.18 18.87 9.28
N SER A 153 1.02 19.51 10.45
CA SER A 153 1.74 19.09 11.66
C SER A 153 1.17 17.75 12.17
N GLN A 154 2.01 16.88 12.74
CA GLN A 154 1.61 15.55 13.25
C GLN A 154 0.42 15.57 14.23
N ILE A 155 0.14 16.73 14.84
CA ILE A 155 -0.94 16.93 15.82
C ILE A 155 -2.32 16.96 15.13
N GLU A 156 -2.41 17.37 13.86
CA GLU A 156 -3.69 17.45 13.13
C GLU A 156 -4.14 16.10 12.54
N ILE A 157 -3.22 15.15 12.39
CA ILE A 157 -3.48 13.80 11.83
C ILE A 157 -3.57 12.74 12.94
N ALA A 158 -3.49 13.15 14.21
CA ALA A 158 -3.73 12.27 15.34
C ALA A 158 -5.23 11.95 15.41
N THR A 159 -5.63 10.95 14.64
CA THR A 159 -6.93 10.31 14.78
C THR A 159 -7.01 9.64 16.15
N GLU A 160 -8.14 9.81 16.85
CA GLU A 160 -8.36 9.42 18.26
C GLU A 160 -8.06 7.94 18.59
N TRP A 161 -7.88 7.10 17.57
CA TRP A 161 -7.68 5.65 17.68
C TRP A 161 -6.22 5.23 17.91
N SER A 162 -5.26 6.16 18.03
CA SER A 162 -3.85 5.84 18.31
C SER A 162 -3.49 5.79 19.81
N ARG A 163 -4.48 5.69 20.69
CA ARG A 163 -4.30 5.57 22.15
C ARG A 163 -4.63 4.18 22.66
#